data_AF-A0A7Y2ZRH8-F1
#
_entry.id   AF-A0A7Y2ZRH8-F1
#
_cell.length_a   1.000
_cell.length_b   1.000
_cell.length_c   1.000
_cell.angle_alpha   90.00
_cell.angle_beta   90.00
_cell.angle_gamma   90.00
#
_symmetry.space_group_name_H-M   'P 1'
#
loop_
_entity.id
_entity.type
_entity.pdbx_description
1 polymer ?
#
loop_
_entity_poly.entity_id
_entity_poly.type
_entity_poly.pdbx_seq_one_letter_code
_entity_poly.pdbx_strand_id
1 'polypeptide(L)'
;MNLLRKILIPFVPVYYLVTWFRNFFYDKGLLESKAYNLPIICVGNLNVGGTGKTPMIEFLIRLLQDQYKVAVLSRGYKRKSKGFILAQENT
;
A
#
# COMPACT_ATOMS: atom_id res chain seq x y z
N MET A 1 -25.60 10.62 -5.37
CA MET A 1 -24.16 10.38 -5.70
C MET A 1 -23.57 11.36 -6.71
N ASN A 2 -24.32 11.88 -7.69
CA ASN A 2 -23.75 12.77 -8.73
C ASN A 2 -23.41 14.19 -8.26
N LEU A 3 -24.17 14.76 -7.33
CA LEU A 3 -23.93 16.12 -6.84
C LEU A 3 -22.64 16.23 -6.01
N LEU A 4 -22.42 15.29 -5.07
CA LEU A 4 -21.22 15.25 -4.24
C LEU A 4 -19.95 15.11 -5.08
N ARG A 5 -19.97 14.25 -6.12
CA ARG A 5 -18.84 14.12 -7.05
C ARG A 5 -18.51 15.44 -7.73
N LYS A 6 -19.53 16.17 -8.23
CA LYS A 6 -19.34 17.48 -8.87
C LYS A 6 -18.73 18.51 -7.92
N ILE A 7 -19.18 18.53 -6.66
CA ILE A 7 -18.64 19.41 -5.61
C ILE A 7 -17.17 19.09 -5.31
N LEU A 8 -16.77 17.82 -5.41
CA LEU A 8 -15.41 17.38 -5.12
C LEU A 8 -14.43 17.50 -6.31
N ILE A 9 -14.91 17.73 -7.54
CA ILE A 9 -14.06 17.88 -8.74
C ILE A 9 -12.95 18.93 -8.56
N PRO A 10 -13.20 20.13 -7.99
CA PRO A 10 -12.17 21.13 -7.79
C PRO A 10 -10.97 20.67 -6.95
N PHE A 11 -11.13 19.64 -6.11
CA PHE A 11 -10.03 19.08 -5.29
C PHE A 11 -9.12 18.11 -6.07
N VAL A 12 -9.60 17.58 -7.20
CA VAL A 12 -8.85 16.64 -8.04
C VAL A 12 -7.52 17.22 -8.55
N PRO A 13 -7.45 18.42 -9.17
CA PRO A 13 -6.19 18.96 -9.66
C PRO A 13 -5.18 19.19 -8.54
N VAL A 14 -5.64 19.61 -7.35
CA VAL A 14 -4.76 19.79 -6.18
C VAL A 14 -4.18 18.45 -5.73
N TYR A 15 -5.03 17.42 -5.58
CA TYR A 15 -4.58 16.08 -5.22
C TYR A 15 -3.62 15.48 -6.27
N TYR A 16 -3.93 15.68 -7.55
CA TYR A 16 -3.08 15.25 -8.66
C TYR A 16 -1.71 15.93 -8.60
N LEU A 17 -1.68 17.25 -8.44
CA LEU A 17 -0.44 18.02 -8.39
C LEU A 17 0.46 17.54 -7.24
N VAL A 18 -0.10 17.34 -6.05
CA VAL A 18 0.64 16.85 -4.87
C VAL A 18 1.21 15.45 -5.09
N THR A 19 0.41 14.53 -5.64
CA THR A 19 0.86 13.15 -5.90
C THR A 19 1.89 13.10 -7.04
N TRP A 20 1.73 13.94 -8.06
CA TRP A 20 2.67 14.08 -9.17
C TRP A 20 4.04 14.57 -8.69
N PHE A 21 4.09 15.66 -7.92
CA PHE A 21 5.36 16.16 -7.37
C PHE A 21 6.03 15.13 -6.48
N ARG A 22 5.27 14.47 -5.58
CA ARG A 22 5.80 13.39 -4.74
C ARG A 22 6.47 12.30 -5.58
N ASN A 23 5.79 11.81 -6.61
CA ASN A 23 6.33 10.75 -7.46
C ASN A 23 7.56 11.22 -8.24
N PHE A 24 7.53 12.43 -8.79
CA PHE A 24 8.68 13.04 -9.46
C PHE A 24 9.92 13.07 -8.56
N PHE A 25 9.78 13.43 -7.28
CA PHE A 25 10.91 13.43 -6.34
C PHE A 25 11.45 12.02 -6.05
N TYR A 26 10.60 10.99 -6.01
CA TYR A 26 11.06 9.59 -5.92
C TYR A 26 11.77 9.14 -7.21
N ASP A 27 11.20 9.44 -8.37
CA ASP A 27 11.76 9.08 -9.68
C ASP A 27 13.13 9.73 -9.92
N LYS A 28 13.35 10.93 -9.37
CA LYS A 28 14.63 11.64 -9.39
C LYS A 28 15.61 11.20 -8.30
N GLY A 29 15.21 10.29 -7.39
CA GLY A 29 16.04 9.85 -6.27
C GLY A 29 16.29 10.93 -5.21
N LEU A 30 15.46 11.98 -5.17
CA LEU A 30 15.57 13.08 -4.21
C LEU A 30 14.96 12.73 -2.85
N LEU A 31 14.01 11.79 -2.82
CA LEU A 31 13.46 11.21 -1.60
C LEU A 31 14.15 9.89 -1.28
N GLU A 32 14.40 9.64 0.01
CA GLU A 32 15.05 8.41 0.46
C GLU A 32 14.19 7.17 0.19
N SER A 33 14.81 6.15 -0.38
CA SER A 33 14.27 4.81 -0.56
C SER A 33 15.16 3.80 0.17
N LYS A 34 14.55 2.81 0.82
CA LYS A 34 15.28 1.72 1.49
C LYS A 34 15.21 0.46 0.64
N ALA A 35 16.37 -0.14 0.41
CA ALA A 35 16.51 -1.46 -0.18
C ALA A 35 16.94 -2.46 0.88
N TYR A 36 16.57 -3.72 0.68
CA TYR A 36 16.91 -4.81 1.58
C TYR A 36 17.53 -5.95 0.76
N ASN A 37 18.40 -6.74 1.38
CA ASN A 37 19.07 -7.87 0.73
C ASN A 37 18.19 -9.14 0.65
N LEU A 38 16.87 -8.97 0.58
CA LEU A 38 15.90 -10.06 0.48
C LEU A 38 14.83 -9.73 -0.58
N PRO A 39 14.29 -10.71 -1.31
CA PRO A 39 13.26 -10.47 -2.31
C PRO A 39 11.98 -9.89 -1.68
N ILE A 40 11.47 -8.80 -2.25
CA ILE A 40 10.26 -8.12 -1.78
C ILE A 40 9.23 -8.06 -2.91
N ILE A 41 8.00 -8.50 -2.63
CA ILE A 41 6.86 -8.39 -3.53
C ILE A 41 5.89 -7.35 -2.95
N CYS A 42 5.70 -6.24 -3.67
CA CYS A 42 4.73 -5.21 -3.28
C CYS A 42 3.38 -5.43 -3.99
N VAL A 43 2.31 -5.66 -3.22
CA VAL A 43 0.94 -5.79 -3.74
C VAL A 43 0.15 -4.50 -3.48
N GLY A 44 -0.19 -3.78 -4.56
CA GLY A 44 -0.87 -2.48 -4.50
C GLY A 44 -2.03 -2.36 -5.48
N ASN A 45 -2.74 -1.22 -5.42
CA ASN A 45 -3.72 -0.81 -6.44
C ASN A 45 -3.81 0.72 -6.50
N LEU A 46 -4.29 1.25 -7.62
CA LEU A 46 -4.52 2.69 -7.84
C LEU A 46 -5.83 3.18 -7.22
N ASN A 47 -6.83 2.31 -7.08
CA ASN A 47 -8.14 2.68 -6.53
C ASN A 47 -8.23 2.39 -5.03
N VAL A 48 -8.98 3.23 -4.33
CA VAL A 48 -9.40 2.98 -2.93
C VAL A 48 -10.57 1.99 -2.89
N GLY A 49 -10.69 1.24 -1.79
CA GLY A 49 -11.77 0.26 -1.57
C GLY A 49 -11.31 -1.21 -1.66
N GLY A 50 -12.30 -2.11 -1.78
CA GLY A 50 -12.08 -3.55 -1.89
C GLY A 50 -11.58 -3.94 -3.27
N THR A 51 -10.26 -3.93 -3.45
CA THR A 51 -9.63 -4.08 -4.77
C THR A 51 -8.88 -5.40 -4.94
N GLY A 52 -9.33 -6.45 -4.25
CA GLY A 52 -8.75 -7.79 -4.37
C GLY A 52 -7.33 -7.98 -3.81
N LYS A 53 -6.76 -6.99 -3.12
CA LYS A 53 -5.40 -7.10 -2.54
C LYS A 53 -5.27 -8.28 -1.58
N THR A 54 -6.25 -8.50 -0.70
CA THR A 54 -6.20 -9.59 0.29
C THR A 54 -6.24 -10.98 -0.37
N PRO A 55 -7.18 -11.29 -1.29
CA PRO A 55 -7.13 -12.54 -2.06
C PRO A 55 -5.82 -12.72 -2.85
N MET A 56 -5.30 -11.66 -3.46
CA MET A 56 -4.03 -11.71 -4.19
C MET A 56 -2.85 -12.06 -3.27
N ILE A 57 -2.80 -11.47 -2.08
CA ILE A 57 -1.77 -11.77 -1.07
C ILE A 57 -1.89 -13.23 -0.62
N GLU A 58 -3.10 -13.71 -0.33
CA GLU A 58 -3.32 -15.11 0.06
C GLU A 58 -2.85 -16.09 -1.05
N PHE A 59 -3.16 -15.79 -2.30
CA PHE A 59 -2.70 -16.55 -3.45
C PHE A 59 -1.16 -16.60 -3.51
N LEU A 60 -0.48 -15.46 -3.36
CA LEU A 60 0.98 -15.41 -3.37
C LEU A 60 1.61 -16.18 -2.21
N ILE A 61 1.03 -16.12 -1.01
CA ILE A 61 1.51 -16.91 0.13
C ILE A 61 1.41 -18.40 -0.19
N ARG A 62 0.24 -18.87 -0.65
CA ARG A 62 0.04 -20.29 -1.01
C ARG A 62 1.01 -20.77 -2.09
N LEU A 63 1.32 -19.90 -3.05
CA LEU A 63 2.24 -20.21 -4.15
C LEU A 63 3.71 -20.32 -3.69
N LEU A 64 4.12 -19.56 -2.67
CA LEU A 64 5.53 -19.38 -2.31
C LEU A 64 5.93 -20.05 -0.99
N GLN A 65 4.99 -20.33 -0.08
CA GLN A 65 5.28 -20.82 1.27
C GLN A 65 6.01 -22.17 1.30
N ASP A 66 5.83 -23.02 0.28
CA ASP A 66 6.47 -24.34 0.22
C ASP A 66 7.96 -24.25 -0.16
N GLN A 67 8.38 -23.14 -0.78
CA GLN A 67 9.74 -22.93 -1.27
C GLN A 67 10.49 -21.84 -0.48
N TYR A 68 9.78 -20.91 0.15
CA TYR A 68 10.34 -19.76 0.83
C TYR A 68 9.71 -19.55 2.21
N LYS A 69 10.51 -18.99 3.14
CA LYS A 69 9.98 -18.43 4.40
C LYS A 69 9.32 -17.09 4.11
N VAL A 70 8.00 -17.10 3.96
CA VAL A 70 7.21 -15.91 3.60
C VAL A 70 6.82 -15.14 4.85
N ALA A 71 6.93 -13.81 4.80
CA ALA A 71 6.39 -12.89 5.80
C ALA A 71 5.54 -11.82 5.10
N VAL A 72 4.47 -11.39 5.76
CA VAL A 72 3.55 -10.36 5.25
C VAL A 72 3.66 -9.10 6.09
N LEU A 73 3.94 -7.97 5.45
CA LEU A 73 3.89 -6.66 6.10
C LEU A 73 2.58 -5.95 5.75
N SER A 74 1.78 -5.66 6.77
CA SER A 74 0.56 -4.86 6.64
C SER A 74 0.73 -3.50 7.30
N ARG A 75 0.03 -2.48 6.77
CA ARG A 75 -0.03 -1.15 7.40
C ARG A 75 -0.73 -1.18 8.77
N GLY A 76 -1.64 -2.13 8.98
CA GLY A 76 -2.51 -2.17 10.15
C GLY A 76 -3.44 -0.95 10.22
N TYR A 77 -4.12 -0.63 9.12
CA TYR A 77 -5.00 0.55 9.04
C TYR A 77 -6.13 0.46 10.09
N LYS A 78 -6.41 1.57 10.78
CA LYS A 78 -7.38 1.69 11.90
C LYS A 78 -7.03 0.99 13.22
N ARG A 79 -5.82 0.43 13.39
CA ARG A 79 -5.40 -0.05 14.72
C ARG A 79 -5.27 1.10 15.72
N LYS A 80 -5.57 0.84 16.98
CA LYS A 80 -5.40 1.81 18.09
C LYS A 80 -3.97 1.87 18.60
N SER A 81 -3.19 0.80 18.39
CA SER A 81 -1.79 0.68 18.78
C SER A 81 -0.86 1.46 17.83
N LYS A 82 0.35 1.81 18.29
CA LYS A 82 1.35 2.56 17.51
C LYS A 82 2.66 1.76 17.41
N GLY A 83 3.47 2.08 16.42
CA GLY A 83 4.78 1.44 16.21
C GLY A 83 4.71 0.12 15.43
N PHE A 84 5.82 -0.61 15.44
CA PHE A 84 5.89 -1.96 14.86
C PHE A 84 5.23 -2.97 15.80
N ILE A 85 4.47 -3.91 15.23
CA ILE A 85 3.82 -5.00 15.96
C ILE A 85 3.98 -6.25 15.11
N LEU A 86 4.47 -7.32 15.73
CA LEU A 86 4.41 -8.66 15.17
C LEU A 86 3.00 -9.21 15.39
N ALA A 87 2.27 -9.48 14.31
CA ALA A 87 0.93 -10.04 14.40
C ALA A 87 1.01 -11.47 14.97
N GLN A 88 0.35 -11.69 16.09
CA GLN A 88 0.07 -13.00 16.69
C GLN A 88 -1.42 -13.30 16.53
N GLU A 89 -1.84 -14.56 16.71
CA GLU A 89 -3.26 -14.99 16.57
C GLU A 89 -4.25 -14.12 17.34
N ASN A 90 -3.83 -13.48 18.43
CA ASN A 90 -4.68 -12.70 19.34
C ASN A 90 -4.46 -11.17 19.28
N THR A 91 -3.80 -10.65 18.23
CA THR A 91 -3.46 -9.21 18.06
C THR A 91 -3.78 -8.71 16.66
#